data_AF-A0A158KWN5-F1
#
_entry.id   AF-A0A158KWN5-F1
#
_cell.length_a   1.000
_cell.length_b   1.000
_cell.length_c   1.000
_cell.angle_alpha   90.00
_cell.angle_beta   90.00
_cell.angle_gamma   90.00
#
_symmetry.space_group_name_H-M   'P 1'
#
loop_
_entity.id
_entity.type
_entity.pdbx_description
1 polymer ?
#
loop_
_entity_poly.entity_id
_entity_poly.type
_entity_poly.pdbx_seq_one_letter_code
_entity_poly.pdbx_strand_id
1 'polypeptide(L)' 'MSWEHNHYKATCIGCGHEGECIKSSDDWNRSETRYAGFANNDPDATAVGRKRADRRDSSPTCPQCGGTEVRIGPFLKTT' A
#
# COMPACT_ATOMS: atom_id res chain seq x y z
N MET A 1 -18.52 5.09 -12.43
CA MET A 1 -17.50 5.63 -11.50
C MET A 1 -16.25 4.79 -11.72
N SER A 2 -15.30 5.31 -12.47
CA SER A 2 -14.03 4.63 -12.76
C SER A 2 -13.09 4.85 -11.58
N TRP A 3 -12.62 3.75 -11.00
CA TRP A 3 -11.47 3.79 -10.12
C TRP A 3 -10.24 3.51 -10.99
N GLU A 4 -9.24 4.37 -10.92
CA GLU A 4 -7.94 4.15 -11.54
C GLU A 4 -7.07 3.37 -10.55
N HIS A 5 -6.60 2.18 -10.94
CA HIS A 5 -5.77 1.33 -10.11
C HIS A 5 -4.33 1.28 -10.64
N ASN A 6 -3.42 1.94 -9.92
CA ASN A 6 -2.00 1.96 -10.22
C ASN A 6 -1.27 0.87 -9.44
N HIS A 7 -0.71 -0.13 -10.12
CA HIS A 7 0.03 -1.21 -9.49
C HIS A 7 1.54 -0.91 -9.49
N TYR A 8 2.19 -1.07 -8.35
CA TYR A 8 3.61 -0.90 -8.14
C TYR A 8 4.20 -2.15 -7.50
N LYS A 9 5.47 -2.45 -7.77
CA LYS A 9 6.16 -3.52 -7.04
C LYS A 9 6.38 -3.09 -5.60
N ALA A 10 6.13 -3.97 -4.63
CA ALA A 10 6.44 -3.74 -3.22
C ALA A 10 7.38 -4.83 -2.72
N THR A 11 8.42 -4.47 -1.98
CA THR A 11 9.40 -5.42 -1.45
C THR A 11 9.68 -5.13 0.01
N CYS A 12 9.55 -6.12 0.89
CA CYS A 12 9.91 -6.00 2.30
C CYS A 12 11.41 -5.75 2.43
N ILE A 13 11.79 -4.71 3.17
CA ILE A 13 13.20 -4.39 3.39
C ILE A 13 13.85 -5.42 4.32
N GLY A 14 13.11 -5.96 5.29
CA GLY A 14 13.63 -6.86 6.31
C GLY A 14 14.00 -8.26 5.80
N CYS A 15 13.19 -8.85 4.91
CA CYS A 15 13.42 -10.22 4.40
C CYS A 15 13.47 -10.34 2.87
N GLY A 16 13.23 -9.26 2.13
CA GLY A 16 13.19 -9.29 0.67
C GLY A 16 11.90 -9.86 0.07
N HIS A 17 10.88 -10.17 0.87
CA HIS A 17 9.59 -10.67 0.38
C HIS A 17 8.95 -9.70 -0.61
N GLU A 18 8.57 -10.18 -1.78
CA GLU A 18 7.97 -9.37 -2.84
C GLU A 18 6.45 -9.48 -2.84
N GLY A 19 5.79 -8.38 -3.17
CA GLY A 19 4.36 -8.30 -3.41
C GLY A 19 4.05 -7.06 -4.26
N GLU A 20 2.82 -6.57 -4.17
CA GLU A 20 2.35 -5.45 -4.99
C GLU A 20 1.72 -4.38 -4.11
N CYS A 21 1.94 -3.12 -4.47
CA CYS A 21 1.28 -1.95 -3.90
C CYS A 21 0.29 -1.43 -4.95
N ILE A 22 -1.00 -1.45 -4.62
CA ILE A 22 -2.10 -1.01 -5.48
C ILE A 22 -2.56 0.34 -4.93
N LYS A 23 -2.28 1.42 -5.67
CA LYS A 23 -2.79 2.75 -5.35
C LYS A 23 -3.98 3.05 -6.24
N SER A 24 -5.13 3.23 -5.62
CA SER A 24 -6.39 3.46 -6.31
C SER A 24 -6.82 4.90 -6.11
N SER A 25 -7.29 5.57 -7.16
CA SER A 25 -7.83 6.93 -7.09
C SER A 25 -9.13 7.01 -7.87
N ASP A 26 -10.11 7.79 -7.39
CA ASP A 26 -11.34 8.07 -8.13
C ASP A 26 -11.46 9.55 -8.54
N ASP A 27 -12.42 9.85 -9.41
CA ASP A 27 -12.73 11.22 -9.89
C ASP A 27 -13.17 12.18 -8.77
N TRP A 28 -13.49 11.64 -7.59
CA TRP A 28 -13.85 12.42 -6.39
C TRP A 28 -12.65 12.70 -5.51
N ASN A 29 -11.43 12.52 -6.05
CA ASN A 29 -10.17 12.74 -5.38
C ASN A 29 -10.00 11.90 -4.11
N ARG A 30 -10.64 10.72 -4.07
CA ARG A 30 -10.44 9.74 -2.99
C ARG A 30 -9.33 8.80 -3.42
N SER A 31 -8.34 8.63 -2.55
CA SER A 31 -7.25 7.68 -2.73
C SER A 31 -7.36 6.51 -1.75
N GLU A 32 -6.92 5.34 -2.18
CA GLU A 32 -6.80 4.14 -1.35
C GLU A 32 -5.54 3.36 -1.75
N THR A 33 -4.69 3.05 -0.78
CA THR A 33 -3.51 2.20 -0.98
C THR A 33 -3.74 0.81 -0.38
N ARG A 34 -3.56 -0.25 -1.17
CA ARG A 34 -3.58 -1.65 -0.71
C ARG A 34 -2.29 -2.36 -1.06
N TYR A 35 -1.96 -3.40 -0.31
CA TYR A 35 -0.77 -4.21 -0.56
C TYR A 35 -1.16 -5.68 -0.77
N ALA A 36 -1.02 -6.19 -2.00
CA ALA A 36 -1.23 -7.59 -2.31
C ALA A 36 0.06 -8.40 -2.04
N GLY A 37 -0.09 -9.59 -1.47
CA GLY A 37 1.05 -10.39 -0.98
C GLY A 37 1.58 -9.97 0.39
N PHE A 38 0.99 -8.93 1.01
CA PHE A 38 1.25 -8.50 2.38
C PHE A 38 -0.04 -8.57 3.21
N ALA A 39 0.09 -8.65 4.53
CA ALA A 39 -1.05 -8.45 5.41
C ALA A 39 -1.43 -6.96 5.38
N ASN A 40 -2.71 -6.67 5.13
CA ASN A 40 -3.25 -5.32 5.13
C ASN A 40 -3.83 -5.05 6.52
N ASN A 41 -3.11 -4.28 7.32
CA ASN A 41 -3.58 -3.79 8.60
C ASN A 41 -4.16 -2.39 8.45
N ASP A 42 -5.04 -2.01 9.38
CA ASP A 42 -5.50 -0.63 9.46
C ASP A 42 -4.30 0.33 9.61
N PRO A 43 -4.39 1.52 9.00
CA PRO A 43 -3.33 2.51 9.13
C PRO A 43 -3.22 2.95 10.58
N ASP A 44 -1.99 3.20 11.05
CA ASP A 44 -1.76 3.77 12.37
C ASP A 44 -2.56 5.06 12.54
N ALA A 45 -3.44 5.10 13.54
CA ALA A 45 -4.31 6.24 13.80
C ALA A 45 -3.52 7.53 14.02
N THR A 46 -2.28 7.44 14.53
CA THR A 46 -1.40 8.59 14.70
C THR A 46 -0.87 9.11 13.36
N ALA A 47 -0.50 8.21 12.44
CA ALA A 47 -0.11 8.57 11.08
C ALA A 47 -1.27 9.22 10.31
N VAL A 48 -2.49 8.72 10.47
CA VAL A 48 -3.71 9.32 9.90
C VAL A 48 -3.96 10.70 10.51
N GLY A 49 -3.91 10.83 11.83
CA GLY A 49 -4.10 12.12 12.52
C GLY A 49 -3.06 13.18 12.14
N ARG A 50 -1.84 12.75 11.80
CA ARG A 50 -0.74 13.61 11.32
C ARG A 50 -0.76 13.83 9.80
N LYS A 51 -1.77 13.33 9.09
CA LYS A 51 -1.91 13.40 7.61
C LYS A 51 -0.69 12.83 6.87
N ARG A 52 -0.04 11.82 7.46
CA ARG A 52 1.06 11.06 6.83
C ARG A 52 0.56 9.81 6.08
N ALA A 53 -0.67 9.38 6.34
CA ALA A 53 -1.38 8.31 5.65
C ALA A 53 -2.87 8.69 5.55
N ASP A 54 -3.56 8.28 4.49
CA ASP A 54 -5.03 8.39 4.43
C ASP A 54 -5.66 7.34 5.35
N ARG A 55 -6.86 7.60 5.86
CA ARG A 55 -7.62 6.61 6.64
C ARG A 55 -7.99 5.38 5.81
N ARG A 56 -8.03 5.53 4.49
CA ARG A 56 -8.31 4.46 3.53
C ARG A 56 -7.06 3.67 3.15
N ASP A 57 -5.86 4.13 3.52
CA ASP A 57 -4.63 3.42 3.22
C ASP A 57 -4.45 2.22 4.14
N SER A 58 -4.07 1.08 3.59
CA SER A 58 -3.65 -0.08 4.37
C SER A 58 -2.18 0.03 4.75
N SER A 59 -1.83 -0.34 5.98
CA SER A 59 -0.44 -0.55 6.38
C SER A 59 -0.01 -1.99 6.06
N PRO A 60 1.03 -2.17 5.22
CA PRO A 60 1.54 -3.49 4.87
C PRO A 60 2.29 -4.08 6.05
N THR A 61 2.09 -5.38 6.29
CA THR A 61 2.92 -6.16 7.21
C THR A 61 3.39 -7.41 6.49
N CYS A 62 4.70 -7.64 6.51
CA CYS A 62 5.29 -8.81 5.88
C CYS A 62 4.87 -10.08 6.62
N PRO A 63 4.25 -11.05 5.93
CA PRO A 63 3.83 -12.29 6.58
C PRO A 63 5.01 -13.19 6.98
N GLN A 64 6.19 -13.00 6.38
CA GLN A 64 7.36 -13.84 6.67
C GLN A 64 8.17 -13.35 7.88
N CYS A 65 8.37 -12.04 8.02
CA CYS A 65 9.23 -11.47 9.06
C CYS A 65 8.51 -10.52 10.02
N GLY A 66 7.24 -10.21 9.79
CA GLY A 66 6.48 -9.23 10.58
C GLY A 66 6.88 -7.77 10.33
N GLY A 67 7.84 -7.51 9.42
CA GLY A 67 8.29 -6.16 9.12
C GLY A 67 7.20 -5.32 8.43
N THR A 68 7.03 -4.08 8.88
CA THR A 68 6.09 -3.11 8.30
C THR A 68 6.72 -2.21 7.25
N GLU A 69 8.04 -2.25 7.13
CA GLU A 69 8.80 -1.45 6.16
C GLU A 69 8.88 -2.17 4.81
N VAL A 70 8.20 -1.60 3.83
CA VAL A 70 8.25 -2.03 2.42
C VAL A 70 8.76 -0.91 1.55
N ARG A 71 9.67 -1.27 0.65
CA ARG A 71 10.16 -0.42 -0.42
C ARG A 71 9.23 -0.57 -1.62
N ILE A 72 8.61 0.53 -2.03
CA ILE A 72 7.85 0.61 -3.27
C ILE A 72 8.84 0.82 -4.41
N GLY A 73 8.83 -0.10 -5.37
CA GLY A 73 9.68 -0.13 -6.54
C GLY A 73 8.96 0.36 -7.80
N PRO A 74 9.37 -0.12 -8.99
CA PRO A 74 8.85 0.38 -10.26
C PRO A 74 7.35 0.09 -10.43
N PHE A 75 6.69 0.96 -11.20
CA PHE A 75 5.31 0.79 -11.64
C PHE A 75 5.18 -0.46 -12.53
N LEU A 76 4.21 -1.32 -12.24
CA LEU A 76 4.04 -2.62 -12.90
C LEU A 76 3.10 -2.52 -14.11
N LYS A 77 1.95 -1.86 -13.98
CA LYS A 77 1.02 -1.40 -15.05
C LYS A 77 -0.33 -1.02 -14.43
N THR A 78 -1.11 -0.23 -15.15
CA THR A 78 -2.57 -0.13 -15.02
C THR A 78 -3.20 -1.17 -15.96
N THR A 79 -4.17 -1.95 -15.47
CA THR A 79 -5.02 -2.82 -16.32
C THR A 79 -6.39 -2.18 -16.47
#